data_AF-A0A3N1UPK3-F1
#
_entry.id   AF-A0A3N1UPK3-F1
#
_cell.length_a   1.000
_cell.length_b   1.000
_cell.length_c   1.000
_cell.angle_alpha   90.00
_cell.angle_beta   90.00
_cell.angle_gamma   90.00
#
_symmetry.space_group_name_H-M   'P 1'
#
loop_
_entity.id
_entity.type
_entity.pdbx_description
1 polymer ?
#
loop_
_entity_poly.entity_id
_entity_poly.type
_entity_poly.pdbx_seq_one_letter_code
_entity_poly.pdbx_strand_id
1 'polypeptide(L)'
;MTATWWLMVFSGIAVGIGAAFTGLGGGFLMVPLLLFLGFSAQRAVGTSFLAILVISISALVAHNKLANVDYRAGLLLGIGGIIGAQVGARLVEHVSTAHFKRIFAAILVALAAYLFFKK
;
A
#
# COMPACT_ATOMS: atom_id res chain seq x y z
N MET A 1 -0.96 0.41 26.93
CA MET A 1 -1.92 0.90 25.91
C MET A 1 -1.51 2.24 25.29
N THR A 2 -0.75 3.12 25.96
CA THR A 2 -0.26 4.41 25.39
C THR A 2 0.98 4.28 24.51
N ALA A 3 1.90 3.36 24.81
CA ALA A 3 3.13 3.14 24.03
C ALA A 3 2.87 2.71 22.57
N THR A 4 1.79 1.96 22.34
CA THR A 4 1.40 1.47 21.01
C THR A 4 1.00 2.61 20.06
N TRP A 5 0.37 3.67 20.58
CA TRP A 5 -0.05 4.83 19.77
C TRP A 5 1.14 5.62 19.24
N TRP A 6 2.14 5.87 20.09
CA TRP A 6 3.37 6.54 19.67
C TRP A 6 4.11 5.73 18.61
N LEU A 7 4.20 4.41 18.79
CA LEU A 7 4.77 3.52 17.77
C LEU A 7 4.03 3.61 16.44
N MET A 8 2.70 3.65 16.44
CA MET A 8 1.89 3.79 15.21
C MET A 8 2.12 5.14 14.53
N VAL A 9 2.27 6.23 15.30
CA VAL A 9 2.57 7.56 14.74
C VAL A 9 3.96 7.59 14.11
N PHE A 10 5.00 7.15 14.82
CA PHE A 10 6.37 7.14 14.29
C PHE A 10 6.52 6.24 13.07
N SER A 11 5.96 5.03 13.14
CA SER A 11 6.00 4.09 12.01
C SER A 11 5.18 4.60 10.82
N GLY A 12 4.02 5.21 11.05
CA GLY A 12 3.24 5.87 10.00
C GLY A 12 4.00 7.00 9.31
N ILE A 13 4.73 7.83 10.05
CA ILE A 13 5.59 8.88 9.49
C ILE A 13 6.71 8.26 8.65
N ALA A 14 7.43 7.27 9.19
CA ALA A 14 8.53 6.60 8.47
C ALA A 14 8.04 5.94 7.18
N VAL A 15 6.89 5.24 7.24
CA VAL A 15 6.24 4.63 6.07
C VAL A 15 5.82 5.69 5.08
N GLY A 16 5.22 6.80 5.52
CA GLY A 16 4.80 7.89 4.65
C GLY A 16 5.96 8.53 3.89
N ILE A 17 7.09 8.76 4.57
CA ILE A 17 8.32 9.26 3.96
C ILE A 17 8.84 8.26 2.92
N GLY A 18 9.00 6.98 3.29
CA GLY A 18 9.48 5.94 2.35
C GLY A 18 8.54 5.74 1.15
N ALA A 19 7.23 5.82 1.38
CA ALA A 19 6.21 5.74 0.33
C ALA A 19 6.31 6.92 -0.64
N ALA A 20 6.54 8.14 -0.13
CA ALA A 20 6.72 9.33 -0.96
C ALA A 20 7.98 9.25 -1.83
N PHE A 21 9.10 8.74 -1.27
CA PHE A 21 10.34 8.55 -2.04
C PHE A 21 10.20 7.50 -3.15
N THR A 22 9.47 6.41 -2.88
CA THR A 22 9.34 5.30 -3.83
C THR A 22 8.26 5.51 -4.88
N GLY A 23 7.28 6.40 -4.62
CA GLY A 23 6.14 6.62 -5.51
C GLY A 23 5.16 5.44 -5.61
N LEU A 24 5.36 4.37 -4.83
CA LEU A 24 4.59 3.11 -4.89
C LEU A 24 3.29 3.13 -4.05
N GLY A 25 2.93 4.27 -3.47
CA GLY A 25 1.69 4.43 -2.69
C GLY A 25 1.74 3.91 -1.25
N GLY A 26 2.82 3.26 -0.80
CA GLY A 26 3.09 2.95 0.62
C GLY A 26 2.43 1.69 1.19
N GLY A 27 1.50 1.06 0.46
CA GLY A 27 0.82 -0.18 0.89
C GLY A 27 1.79 -1.34 1.15
N PHE A 28 2.86 -1.45 0.38
CA PHE A 28 3.89 -2.48 0.54
C PHE A 28 4.67 -2.38 1.86
N LEU A 29 4.70 -1.19 2.48
CA LEU A 29 5.31 -0.96 3.80
C LEU A 29 4.26 -1.01 4.92
N MET A 30 3.09 -0.40 4.68
CA MET A 30 2.05 -0.28 5.70
C MET A 30 1.40 -1.63 6.05
N VAL A 31 1.15 -2.49 5.05
CA VAL A 31 0.51 -3.81 5.28
C VAL A 31 1.38 -4.72 6.16
N PRO A 32 2.68 -4.95 5.89
CA PRO A 32 3.55 -5.73 6.77
C PRO A 32 3.66 -5.16 8.18
N LEU A 33 3.75 -3.83 8.30
CA LEU A 33 3.83 -3.14 9.59
C LEU A 33 2.60 -3.42 10.45
N LEU A 34 1.40 -3.27 9.88
CA LEU A 34 0.15 -3.55 10.61
C LEU A 34 0.01 -5.03 10.96
N LEU A 35 0.42 -5.93 10.07
CA LEU A 35 0.47 -7.36 10.36
C LEU A 35 1.47 -7.73 11.48
N PHE A 36 2.59 -7.00 11.57
CA PHE A 36 3.58 -7.14 12.63
C PHE A 36 3.03 -6.64 13.98
N LEU A 37 2.24 -5.57 13.95
CA LEU A 37 1.53 -5.04 15.13
C LEU A 37 0.33 -5.91 15.56
N GLY A 38 0.09 -7.05 14.90
CA GLY A 38 -0.92 -8.03 15.30
C GLY A 38 -2.31 -7.80 14.71
N PHE A 39 -2.46 -6.88 13.76
CA PHE A 39 -3.74 -6.70 13.05
C PHE A 39 -4.02 -7.89 12.12
N SER A 40 -5.31 -8.21 11.94
CA SER A 40 -5.73 -9.19 10.92
C SER A 40 -5.43 -8.67 9.51
N ALA A 41 -5.32 -9.58 8.54
CA ALA A 41 -5.07 -9.20 7.15
C ALA A 41 -6.11 -8.22 6.61
N GLN A 42 -7.39 -8.43 6.93
CA GLN A 42 -8.50 -7.57 6.53
C GLN A 42 -8.34 -6.15 7.08
N ARG A 43 -8.03 -6.02 8.38
CA ARG A 43 -7.81 -4.71 9.01
C ARG A 43 -6.56 -4.03 8.47
N ALA A 44 -5.46 -4.77 8.30
CA ALA A 44 -4.21 -4.24 7.77
C ALA A 44 -4.40 -3.69 6.34
N VAL A 45 -5.07 -4.44 5.47
CA VAL A 45 -5.38 -4.00 4.09
C VAL A 45 -6.30 -2.78 4.11
N GLY A 46 -7.41 -2.81 4.84
CA GLY A 46 -8.36 -1.69 4.91
C GLY A 46 -7.73 -0.40 5.43
N THR A 47 -6.97 -0.47 6.53
CA THR A 47 -6.26 0.69 7.08
C THR A 47 -5.19 1.20 6.12
N SER A 48 -4.48 0.31 5.43
CA SER A 48 -3.49 0.73 4.42
C SER A 48 -4.13 1.49 3.25
N PHE A 49 -5.33 1.10 2.80
CA PHE A 49 -6.04 1.80 1.72
C PHE A 49 -6.36 3.26 2.07
N LEU A 50 -6.73 3.54 3.33
CA LEU A 50 -6.94 4.92 3.78
C LEU A 50 -5.64 5.72 3.72
N ALA A 51 -4.52 5.14 4.15
CA ALA A 51 -3.22 5.80 4.06
C ALA A 51 -2.79 6.03 2.59
N ILE A 52 -2.96 5.02 1.73
CA ILE A 52 -2.68 5.10 0.29
C ILE A 52 -3.50 6.22 -0.35
N LEU A 53 -4.78 6.36 0.00
CA LEU A 53 -5.63 7.43 -0.52
C LEU A 53 -5.04 8.82 -0.22
N VAL A 54 -4.68 9.07 1.04
CA VAL A 54 -4.11 10.36 1.46
C VAL A 54 -2.78 10.63 0.77
N ILE A 55 -1.90 9.63 0.71
CA ILE A 55 -0.60 9.73 0.02
C ILE A 55 -0.81 10.01 -1.47
N SER A 56 -1.75 9.32 -2.12
CA SER A 56 -2.01 9.43 -3.56
C SER A 56 -2.61 10.78 -3.93
N ILE A 57 -3.51 11.33 -3.11
CA ILE A 57 -4.06 12.68 -3.31
C ILE A 57 -2.94 13.72 -3.18
N SER A 58 -2.11 13.61 -2.16
CA SER A 58 -0.96 14.50 -1.96
C SER A 58 0.02 14.44 -3.14
N ALA A 59 0.34 13.23 -3.60
CA ALA A 59 1.21 12.99 -4.75
C ALA A 59 0.61 13.56 -6.03
N LEU A 60 -0.68 13.35 -6.28
CA LEU A 60 -1.38 13.89 -7.45
C LEU A 60 -1.32 15.42 -7.47
N VAL A 61 -1.62 16.08 -6.34
CA VAL A 61 -1.55 17.55 -6.25
C VAL A 61 -0.13 18.06 -6.48
N ALA A 62 0.88 17.41 -5.90
CA ALA A 62 2.27 17.79 -6.08
C ALA A 62 2.73 17.62 -7.54
N HIS A 63 2.48 16.47 -8.16
CA HIS A 63 2.93 16.18 -9.53
C HIS A 63 2.12 16.93 -10.58
N ASN A 64 0.85 17.23 -10.32
CA ASN A 64 0.03 18.03 -11.22
C ASN A 64 0.56 19.45 -11.36
N LYS A 65 1.07 20.05 -10.27
CA LYS A 65 1.73 21.37 -10.33
C LYS A 65 2.97 21.38 -11.24
N LEU A 66 3.60 20.23 -11.45
CA LEU A 66 4.76 20.06 -12.32
C LEU A 66 4.36 19.61 -13.74
N ALA A 67 3.08 19.54 -14.08
CA ALA A 67 2.55 19.05 -15.36
C ALA A 67 2.99 17.62 -15.74
N ASN A 68 3.33 16.79 -14.74
CA ASN A 68 3.85 15.43 -14.92
C ASN A 68 2.77 14.34 -14.78
N VAL A 69 1.49 14.67 -14.99
CA VAL A 69 0.38 13.75 -14.76
C VAL A 69 -0.26 13.35 -16.08
N ASP A 70 -0.13 12.08 -16.44
CA ASP A 70 -0.94 11.46 -17.49
C ASP A 70 -2.31 11.04 -16.92
N TYR A 71 -3.30 11.90 -17.10
CA TYR A 71 -4.66 11.65 -16.65
C TYR A 71 -5.34 10.48 -17.34
N ARG A 72 -4.96 10.16 -18.59
CA ARG A 72 -5.56 9.05 -19.33
C ARG A 72 -5.08 7.72 -18.76
N ALA A 73 -3.77 7.58 -18.56
CA ALA A 73 -3.20 6.43 -17.89
C ALA A 73 -3.76 6.30 -16.46
N GLY A 74 -3.81 7.41 -15.72
CA GLY A 74 -4.36 7.44 -14.36
C GLY A 74 -5.81 6.96 -14.27
N LEU A 75 -6.67 7.39 -15.20
CA LEU A 75 -8.08 6.98 -15.21
C LEU A 75 -8.26 5.50 -15.58
N LEU A 76 -7.52 5.01 -16.58
CA LEU A 76 -7.57 3.60 -17.00
C LEU A 76 -7.10 2.68 -15.86
N LEU A 77 -5.96 3.02 -15.24
CA LEU A 77 -5.44 2.31 -14.07
C LEU A 77 -6.39 2.42 -12.88
N GLY A 78 -7.01 3.58 -12.68
CA GLY A 78 -7.98 3.82 -11.61
C GLY A 78 -9.21 2.92 -11.73
N ILE A 79 -9.80 2.82 -12.93
CA ILE A 79 -10.96 1.94 -13.18
C ILE A 79 -10.59 0.48 -12.93
N GLY A 80 -9.46 0.02 -13.49
CA GLY A 80 -8.96 -1.33 -13.26
C GLY A 80 -8.68 -1.60 -11.77
N GLY A 81 -8.10 -0.61 -11.08
CA GLY A 81 -7.82 -0.66 -9.64
C GLY A 81 -9.10 -0.74 -8.79
N ILE A 82 -10.15 0.00 -9.13
CA ILE A 82 -11.45 -0.08 -8.45
C ILE A 82 -12.02 -1.49 -8.57
N ILE A 83 -12.08 -2.04 -9.77
CA ILE A 83 -12.60 -3.39 -10.00
C ILE A 83 -11.76 -4.42 -9.24
N GLY A 84 -10.43 -4.33 -9.36
CA GLY A 84 -9.49 -5.21 -8.67
C GLY A 84 -9.59 -5.14 -7.14
N ALA A 85 -9.78 -3.94 -6.58
CA ALA A 85 -9.92 -3.74 -5.14
C ALA A 85 -11.21 -4.40 -4.61
N GLN A 86 -12.33 -4.28 -5.33
CA GLN A 86 -13.59 -4.92 -4.94
C GLN A 86 -13.49 -6.45 -4.96
N VAL A 87 -12.89 -7.00 -6.02
CA VAL A 87 -12.67 -8.45 -6.14
C VAL A 87 -11.69 -8.95 -5.08
N GLY A 88 -10.58 -8.24 -4.90
CA GLY A 88 -9.54 -8.58 -3.93
C GLY A 88 -10.03 -8.55 -2.49
N ALA A 89 -10.85 -7.56 -2.12
CA ALA A 89 -11.45 -7.46 -0.79
C ALA A 89 -12.30 -8.69 -0.46
N ARG A 90 -13.16 -9.14 -1.40
CA ARG A 90 -13.98 -10.35 -1.22
C ARG A 90 -13.13 -11.62 -1.16
N LEU A 91 -12.07 -11.69 -1.96
CA LEU A 91 -11.19 -12.85 -1.96
C LEU A 91 -10.41 -12.97 -0.64
N VAL A 92 -9.98 -11.85 -0.06
CA VAL A 92 -9.19 -11.86 1.18
C VAL A 92 -9.99 -12.33 2.40
N GLU A 93 -11.32 -12.22 2.39
CA GLU A 93 -12.19 -12.77 3.43
C GLU A 93 -12.11 -14.29 3.53
N HIS A 94 -11.81 -14.95 2.41
CA HIS A 94 -11.71 -16.41 2.31
C HIS A 94 -10.28 -16.93 2.52
N VAL A 95 -9.31 -16.03 2.75
CA VAL A 95 -7.90 -16.37 2.91
C VAL A 95 -7.47 -16.16 4.35
N SER A 96 -6.95 -17.21 4.99
CA SER A 96 -6.40 -17.10 6.35
C SER A 96 -5.22 -16.12 6.38
N THR A 97 -5.01 -15.41 7.50
CA THR A 97 -3.89 -14.48 7.70
C THR A 97 -2.51 -15.10 7.39
N ALA A 98 -2.31 -16.40 7.67
CA ALA A 98 -1.04 -17.09 7.39
C ALA A 98 -0.79 -17.24 5.88
N HIS A 99 -1.81 -17.67 5.12
CA HIS A 99 -1.75 -17.75 3.66
C HIS A 99 -1.56 -16.37 3.03
N PHE A 100 -2.29 -15.35 3.51
CA PHE A 100 -2.11 -13.97 3.06
C PHE A 100 -0.67 -13.50 3.24
N LYS A 101 -0.09 -13.70 4.42
CA LYS A 101 1.32 -13.36 4.71
C LYS A 101 2.29 -14.00 3.74
N ARG A 102 2.12 -15.31 3.45
CA ARG A 102 2.99 -16.05 2.50
C ARG A 102 2.86 -15.51 1.07
N ILE A 103 1.64 -15.34 0.58
CA ILE A 103 1.38 -14.83 -0.77
C ILE A 103 1.95 -13.41 -0.90
N PHE A 104 1.65 -12.55 0.06
CA PHE A 104 2.11 -11.16 0.07
C PHE A 104 3.65 -11.09 0.09
N ALA A 105 4.31 -11.88 0.94
CA ALA A 105 5.77 -11.96 0.98
C ALA A 105 6.36 -12.43 -0.36
N ALA A 106 5.78 -13.46 -0.99
CA ALA A 106 6.22 -13.95 -2.29
C ALA A 106 6.12 -12.86 -3.38
N ILE A 107 5.01 -12.11 -3.40
CA ILE A 107 4.81 -10.99 -4.33
C ILE A 107 5.86 -9.90 -4.09
N LEU A 108 6.14 -9.54 -2.84
CA LEU A 108 7.16 -8.53 -2.51
C LEU A 108 8.57 -8.96 -2.93
N VAL A 109 8.93 -10.23 -2.70
CA VAL A 109 10.23 -10.77 -3.12
C VAL A 109 10.35 -10.79 -4.64
N ALA A 110 9.28 -11.20 -5.34
CA ALA A 110 9.26 -11.19 -6.80
C ALA A 110 9.37 -9.76 -7.36
N LEU A 111 8.67 -8.79 -6.75
CA LEU A 111 8.77 -7.38 -7.12
C LEU A 111 10.17 -6.82 -6.86
N ALA A 112 10.77 -7.14 -5.71
CA ALA A 112 12.13 -6.73 -5.36
C ALA A 112 13.15 -7.31 -6.36
N ALA A 113 13.05 -8.59 -6.69
CA ALA A 113 13.89 -9.22 -7.71
C ALA A 113 13.70 -8.54 -9.08
N TYR A 114 12.45 -8.31 -9.50
CA TYR A 114 12.16 -7.64 -10.75
C TYR A 114 12.77 -6.24 -10.82
N LEU A 115 12.61 -5.42 -9.77
CA LEU A 115 13.19 -4.09 -9.71
C LEU A 115 14.72 -4.12 -9.67
N PHE A 116 15.33 -5.13 -9.04
CA PHE A 116 16.78 -5.25 -8.93
C PHE A 116 17.44 -5.68 -10.25
N PHE A 117 16.80 -6.57 -11.01
CA PHE A 117 17.33 -7.07 -12.28
C PHE A 117 16.91 -6.22 -13.49
N LYS A 118 15.88 -5.37 -13.34
CA LYS A 118 15.49 -4.41 -14.37
C LYS A 118 16.46 -3.23 -14.35
N LYS A 119 17.36 -3.20 -15.35
CA LYS A 119 18.27 -2.09 -15.64
C LYS A 119 17.51 -0.80 -15.94
#